data_AF-A0A1W1BHE0-F1
#
_entry.id   AF-A0A1W1BHE0-F1
#
_cell.length_a   1.000
_cell.length_b   1.000
_cell.length_c   1.000
_cell.angle_alpha   90.00
_cell.angle_beta   90.00
_cell.angle_gamma   90.00
#
_symmetry.space_group_name_H-M   'P 1'
#
loop_
_entity.id
_entity.type
_entity.pdbx_description
1 polymer ?
#
loop_
_entity_poly.entity_id
_entity_poly.type
_entity_poly.pdbx_seq_one_letter_code
_entity_poly.pdbx_strand_id
1 'polypeptide(L)'
;MIKKLAIVTMMGFVFTGCTNSLGSLTPSTSKSPINANAYKKAAPAKQTAYSNTMRKVASGIKNDPNYNRIALDTPEKKSWFRNLTYRLWDRQINKYQFVAEGLKKYPTHKYEFEFVVRGFNS
;
A
#
# COMPACT_ATOMS: atom_id res chain seq x y z
N MET A 1 57.70 6.43 44.44
CA MET A 1 57.08 7.10 45.59
C MET A 1 55.56 7.03 45.46
N ILE A 2 54.90 6.49 46.47
CA ILE A 2 53.44 6.32 46.57
C ILE A 2 52.85 7.54 47.27
N LYS A 3 51.78 8.14 46.70
CA LYS A 3 50.77 8.94 47.41
C LYS A 3 49.42 8.66 46.72
N LYS A 4 48.62 7.70 47.18
CA LYS A 4 47.54 7.79 48.18
C LYS A 4 46.56 8.97 47.98
N LEU A 5 45.37 8.57 47.52
CA LEU A 5 44.03 8.86 48.05
C LEU A 5 43.39 10.24 47.80
N ALA A 6 42.29 10.22 47.03
CA ALA A 6 41.03 10.88 47.43
C ALA A 6 39.85 10.21 46.70
N ILE A 7 38.96 9.64 47.50
CA ILE A 7 37.68 9.03 47.15
C ILE A 7 36.68 10.17 46.95
N VAL A 8 35.93 10.16 45.84
CA VAL A 8 34.64 10.85 45.76
C VAL A 8 33.62 9.85 45.24
N THR A 9 32.89 9.29 46.20
CA THR A 9 31.72 8.44 46.00
C THR A 9 30.56 9.32 45.54
N MET A 10 30.10 9.14 44.30
CA MET A 10 28.88 9.77 43.81
C MET A 10 27.78 8.71 43.77
N MET A 11 26.86 8.78 44.74
CA MET A 11 25.63 7.99 44.78
C MET A 11 24.53 8.70 43.98
N GLY A 12 23.74 7.92 43.25
CA GLY A 12 22.42 8.28 42.68
C GLY A 12 22.50 8.97 41.32
N PHE A 13 21.78 8.58 40.27
CA PHE A 13 20.47 7.92 40.19
C PHE A 13 20.48 6.86 39.08
N VAL A 14 20.06 5.64 39.39
CA VAL A 14 19.60 4.71 38.35
C VAL A 14 18.15 5.03 38.04
N PHE A 15 17.92 5.83 37.00
CA PHE A 15 16.65 5.76 36.31
C PHE A 15 16.65 4.44 35.53
N THR A 16 15.90 3.45 36.00
CA THR A 16 15.40 2.37 35.14
C THR A 16 14.34 2.96 34.21
N GLY A 17 14.79 3.80 33.27
CA GLY A 17 14.02 4.13 32.08
C GLY A 17 14.10 2.94 31.15
N CYS A 18 13.00 2.23 30.97
CA CYS A 18 12.84 1.26 29.90
C CYS A 18 13.35 1.89 28.59
N THR A 19 14.30 1.20 27.94
CA THR A 19 14.72 1.55 26.58
C THR A 19 13.53 1.34 25.66
N ASN A 20 12.69 2.36 25.50
CA ASN A 20 11.96 2.50 24.26
C ASN A 20 13.01 3.00 23.29
N SER A 21 13.66 2.05 22.61
CA SER A 21 14.41 2.33 21.40
C SER A 21 13.56 3.29 20.59
N LEU A 22 14.05 4.52 20.47
CA LEU A 22 13.50 5.56 19.64
C LEU A 22 13.57 4.98 18.23
N GLY A 23 12.50 4.28 17.86
CA GLY A 23 12.31 3.70 16.56
C GLY A 23 12.38 4.87 15.60
N SER A 24 13.50 4.95 14.90
CA SER A 24 13.65 5.70 13.67
C SER A 24 12.31 5.69 12.95
N LEU A 25 11.77 6.88 12.67
CA LEU A 25 10.62 7.11 11.82
C LEU A 25 10.97 6.70 10.38
N THR A 26 11.23 5.41 10.18
CA THR A 26 11.10 4.77 8.89
C THR A 26 9.60 4.53 8.72
N PRO A 27 8.96 5.05 7.66
CA PRO A 27 7.61 4.63 7.33
C PRO A 27 7.65 3.11 7.24
N SER A 28 6.85 2.45 8.08
CA SER A 28 6.68 1.00 8.07
C SER A 28 6.14 0.62 6.71
N THR A 29 7.07 0.40 5.78
CA THR A 29 6.81 -0.34 4.57
C THR A 29 6.64 -1.75 5.08
N SER A 30 5.41 -2.07 5.47
CA SER A 30 4.98 -3.45 5.68
C SER A 30 5.21 -4.14 4.35
N LYS A 31 6.43 -4.68 4.20
CA LYS A 31 6.78 -5.70 3.21
C LYS A 31 6.07 -6.96 3.67
N SER A 32 4.74 -6.93 3.64
CA SER A 32 3.98 -8.16 3.52
C SER A 32 4.44 -8.75 2.18
N PRO A 33 5.11 -9.92 2.17
CA PRO A 33 5.47 -10.55 0.92
C PRO A 33 4.16 -10.73 0.16
N ILE A 34 4.06 -10.05 -0.98
CA ILE A 34 3.00 -10.31 -1.92
C ILE A 34 3.18 -11.77 -2.27
N ASN A 35 2.32 -12.61 -1.71
CA ASN A 35 2.22 -13.99 -2.12
C ASN A 35 1.65 -13.93 -3.54
N ALA A 36 2.54 -13.75 -4.52
CA ALA A 36 2.24 -13.64 -5.94
C ALA A 36 1.55 -14.91 -6.47
N ASN A 37 1.48 -15.96 -5.63
CA ASN A 37 1.02 -17.29 -5.98
C ASN A 37 -0.41 -17.63 -5.54
N ALA A 38 -1.23 -16.67 -5.10
CA ALA A 38 -2.65 -16.95 -4.83
C ALA A 38 -3.60 -15.95 -5.52
N TYR A 39 -3.38 -15.68 -6.82
CA TYR A 39 -4.46 -15.13 -7.64
C TYR A 39 -5.61 -16.14 -7.68
N LYS A 40 -6.66 -15.89 -6.91
CA LYS A 40 -7.91 -16.65 -7.06
C LYS A 40 -8.65 -16.07 -8.25
N LYS A 41 -8.65 -16.82 -9.37
CA LYS A 41 -9.41 -16.51 -10.57
C LYS A 41 -10.88 -16.28 -10.19
N ALA A 42 -11.49 -15.25 -10.76
CA ALA A 42 -12.88 -14.92 -10.51
C ALA A 42 -13.80 -16.09 -10.88
N ALA A 43 -14.67 -16.49 -9.95
CA ALA A 43 -15.80 -17.34 -10.29
C ALA A 43 -16.74 -16.59 -11.27
N PRO A 44 -17.44 -17.27 -12.20
CA PRO A 44 -18.28 -16.61 -13.20
C PRO A 44 -19.29 -15.61 -12.61
N ALA A 45 -19.94 -15.95 -11.50
CA ALA A 45 -20.88 -15.06 -10.82
C ALA A 45 -20.22 -13.76 -10.29
N LYS A 46 -18.99 -13.87 -9.75
CA LYS A 46 -18.22 -12.71 -9.28
C LYS A 46 -17.78 -11.81 -10.44
N GLN A 47 -17.59 -12.38 -11.62
CA GLN A 47 -17.16 -11.63 -12.81
C GLN A 47 -18.20 -10.61 -13.26
N THR A 48 -19.50 -10.95 -13.19
CA THR A 48 -20.59 -10.02 -13.48
C THR A 48 -20.67 -8.90 -12.46
N ALA A 49 -20.61 -9.23 -11.17
CA ALA A 49 -20.63 -8.24 -10.08
C ALA A 49 -19.46 -7.26 -10.20
N TYR A 50 -18.24 -7.78 -10.37
CA TYR A 50 -17.05 -7.00 -10.61
C TYR A 50 -17.18 -6.08 -11.84
N SER A 51 -17.70 -6.60 -12.96
CA SER A 51 -17.87 -5.82 -14.19
C SER A 51 -18.86 -4.66 -14.00
N ASN A 52 -19.94 -4.90 -13.24
CA ASN A 52 -20.90 -3.85 -12.89
C ASN A 52 -20.28 -2.79 -11.98
N THR A 53 -19.51 -3.18 -10.97
CA THR A 53 -18.79 -2.23 -10.11
C THR A 53 -17.78 -1.41 -10.92
N MET A 54 -16.98 -2.04 -11.77
CA MET A 54 -16.02 -1.33 -12.62
C MET A 54 -16.69 -0.35 -13.59
N ARG A 55 -17.90 -0.66 -14.10
CA ARG A 55 -18.66 0.27 -14.93
C ARG A 55 -19.05 1.54 -14.15
N LYS A 56 -19.44 1.38 -12.87
CA LYS A 56 -19.72 2.52 -11.99
C LYS A 56 -18.47 3.37 -11.77
N VAL A 57 -17.35 2.75 -11.41
CA VAL A 57 -16.06 3.46 -11.27
C VAL A 57 -15.70 4.20 -12.56
N ALA A 58 -15.81 3.53 -13.71
CA ALA A 58 -15.48 4.14 -15.00
C ALA A 58 -16.40 5.31 -15.38
N SER A 59 -17.66 5.31 -14.93
CA SER A 59 -18.59 6.41 -15.20
C SER A 59 -18.15 7.74 -14.57
N GLY A 60 -17.44 7.68 -13.43
CA GLY A 60 -16.90 8.87 -12.77
C GLY A 60 -15.73 9.52 -13.52
N ILE A 61 -15.03 8.76 -14.38
CA ILE A 61 -13.84 9.25 -15.10
C ILE A 61 -14.19 10.43 -16.01
N LYS A 62 -15.34 10.40 -16.70
CA LYS A 62 -15.71 11.42 -17.68
C LYS A 62 -15.88 12.81 -17.04
N ASN A 63 -16.28 12.85 -15.77
CA ASN A 63 -16.59 14.08 -15.05
C ASN A 63 -15.44 14.54 -14.15
N ASP A 64 -14.31 13.82 -14.14
CA ASP A 64 -13.18 14.12 -13.29
C ASP A 64 -12.08 14.84 -14.09
N PRO A 65 -11.88 16.16 -13.90
CA PRO A 65 -10.89 16.93 -14.65
C PRO A 65 -9.44 16.56 -14.30
N ASN A 66 -9.22 15.86 -13.17
CA ASN A 66 -7.90 15.46 -12.73
C ASN A 66 -7.52 14.05 -13.21
N TYR A 67 -8.47 13.31 -13.79
CA TYR A 67 -8.22 11.95 -14.23
C TYR A 67 -7.41 11.92 -15.52
N ASN A 68 -6.16 11.49 -15.42
CA ASN A 68 -5.28 11.23 -16.55
C ASN A 68 -5.32 9.75 -16.95
N ARG A 69 -5.87 9.44 -18.12
CA ARG A 69 -6.09 8.06 -18.58
C ARG A 69 -4.81 7.22 -18.54
N ILE A 70 -4.86 6.10 -17.80
CA ILE A 70 -3.82 5.07 -17.84
C ILE A 70 -3.80 4.41 -19.23
N ALA A 71 -2.63 4.37 -19.87
CA ALA A 71 -2.42 3.79 -21.19
C ALA A 71 -2.48 2.24 -21.15
N LEU A 72 -3.69 1.69 -21.25
CA LEU A 72 -3.97 0.25 -21.33
C LEU A 72 -4.25 -0.18 -22.78
N ASP A 73 -3.30 0.07 -23.68
CA ASP A 73 -3.39 -0.18 -25.12
C ASP A 73 -3.26 -1.67 -25.48
N THR A 74 -2.40 -2.42 -24.79
CA THR A 74 -2.20 -3.86 -25.09
C THR A 74 -3.11 -4.79 -24.28
N PRO A 75 -3.42 -6.01 -24.79
CA PRO A 75 -4.17 -7.03 -24.06
C PRO A 75 -3.54 -7.39 -22.71
N GLU A 76 -2.21 -7.42 -22.63
CA GLU A 76 -1.45 -7.75 -21.42
C GLU A 76 -1.61 -6.66 -20.37
N LYS A 77 -1.54 -5.38 -20.78
CA LYS A 77 -1.77 -4.25 -19.87
C LYS A 77 -3.21 -4.23 -19.36
N LYS A 78 -4.20 -4.47 -20.24
CA LYS A 78 -5.61 -4.59 -19.86
C LYS A 78 -5.84 -5.74 -18.88
N SER A 79 -5.25 -6.91 -19.16
CA SER A 79 -5.35 -8.10 -18.31
C SER A 79 -4.70 -7.86 -16.95
N TRP A 80 -3.50 -7.28 -16.92
CA TRP A 80 -2.80 -6.89 -15.71
C TRP A 80 -3.63 -5.94 -14.86
N PHE A 81 -4.15 -4.86 -15.45
CA PHE A 81 -4.94 -3.87 -14.72
C PHE A 81 -6.22 -4.50 -14.18
N ARG A 82 -6.93 -5.27 -15.00
CA ARG A 82 -8.14 -5.99 -14.59
C ARG A 82 -7.87 -6.94 -13.42
N ASN A 83 -6.76 -7.66 -13.45
CA ASN A 83 -6.39 -8.57 -12.36
C ASN A 83 -6.05 -7.79 -11.09
N LEU A 84 -5.35 -6.67 -11.21
CA LEU A 84 -5.00 -5.81 -10.08
C LEU A 84 -6.24 -5.19 -9.43
N THR A 85 -7.16 -4.63 -10.21
CA THR A 85 -8.42 -4.06 -9.72
C THR A 85 -9.36 -5.13 -9.18
N TYR A 86 -9.40 -6.32 -9.79
CA TYR A 86 -10.17 -7.46 -9.27
C TYR A 86 -9.65 -7.89 -7.88
N ARG A 87 -8.34 -7.98 -7.71
CA ARG A 87 -7.73 -8.31 -6.41
C ARG A 87 -8.09 -7.29 -5.33
N LEU A 88 -8.15 -6.00 -5.67
CA LEU A 88 -8.59 -4.97 -4.74
C LEU A 88 -10.09 -5.13 -4.41
N TRP A 89 -10.94 -5.30 -5.43
CA TRP A 89 -12.39 -5.45 -5.26
C TRP A 89 -12.76 -6.70 -4.43
N ASP A 90 -12.10 -7.83 -4.69
CA ASP A 90 -12.28 -9.10 -3.97
C ASP A 90 -11.51 -9.14 -2.63
N ARG A 91 -10.93 -8.01 -2.20
CA ARG A 91 -10.19 -7.83 -0.94
C ARG A 91 -8.98 -8.75 -0.77
N GLN A 92 -8.42 -9.25 -1.87
CA GLN A 92 -7.19 -10.05 -1.87
C GLN A 92 -5.94 -9.20 -1.64
N ILE A 93 -6.02 -7.90 -1.92
CA ILE A 93 -5.01 -6.90 -1.57
C ILE A 93 -5.70 -5.69 -0.94
N ASN A 94 -4.96 -4.98 -0.09
CA ASN A 94 -5.44 -3.73 0.47
C ASN A 94 -5.17 -2.53 -0.46
N LYS A 95 -5.75 -1.36 -0.14
CA LYS A 95 -5.59 -0.14 -0.92
C LYS A 95 -4.13 0.30 -1.13
N TYR A 96 -3.28 0.14 -0.11
CA TYR A 96 -1.88 0.55 -0.18
C TYR A 96 -1.09 -0.36 -1.13
N GLN A 97 -1.35 -1.66 -1.07
CA GLN A 97 -0.75 -2.63 -2.00
C GLN A 97 -1.21 -2.39 -3.43
N PHE A 98 -2.49 -2.10 -3.65
CA PHE A 98 -3.01 -1.76 -4.97
C PHE A 98 -2.31 -0.53 -5.57
N VAL A 99 -2.21 0.56 -4.81
CA VAL A 99 -1.54 1.78 -5.28
C VAL A 99 -0.06 1.52 -5.51
N ALA A 100 0.64 0.84 -4.58
CA ALA A 100 2.05 0.52 -4.74
C ALA A 100 2.32 -0.34 -5.99
N GLU A 101 1.52 -1.38 -6.24
CA GLU A 101 1.65 -2.22 -7.44
C GLU A 101 1.32 -1.47 -8.73
N GLY A 102 0.34 -0.57 -8.69
CA GLY A 102 0.01 0.31 -9.79
C GLY A 102 1.17 1.24 -10.16
N LEU A 103 1.74 1.89 -9.15
CA LEU A 103 2.83 2.86 -9.29
C LEU A 103 4.15 2.24 -9.74
N LYS A 104 4.39 0.95 -9.48
CA LYS A 104 5.55 0.24 -10.07
C LYS A 104 5.53 0.26 -11.60
N LYS A 105 4.34 0.23 -12.21
CA LYS A 105 4.18 0.18 -13.67
C LYS A 105 3.82 1.54 -14.28
N TYR A 106 3.13 2.38 -13.51
CA TYR A 106 2.68 3.71 -13.93
C TYR A 106 3.00 4.74 -12.82
N PRO A 107 4.26 5.18 -12.68
CA PRO A 107 4.72 5.97 -11.53
C PRO A 107 4.05 7.35 -11.39
N THR A 108 3.58 7.92 -12.50
CA THR A 108 2.94 9.24 -12.56
C THR A 108 1.43 9.20 -12.34
N HIS A 109 0.84 8.02 -12.17
CA HIS A 109 -0.62 7.82 -12.17
C HIS A 109 -1.22 7.56 -10.78
N LYS A 110 -0.63 8.17 -9.74
CA LYS A 110 -1.10 7.98 -8.35
C LYS A 110 -2.57 8.33 -8.19
N TYR A 111 -2.98 9.45 -8.80
CA TYR A 111 -4.35 9.94 -8.74
C TYR A 111 -5.35 8.91 -9.26
N GLU A 112 -5.07 8.27 -10.39
CA GLU A 112 -5.97 7.30 -11.01
C GLU A 112 -6.11 6.02 -10.18
N PHE A 113 -5.02 5.54 -9.58
CA PHE A 113 -5.11 4.40 -8.66
C PHE A 113 -5.91 4.77 -7.42
N GLU A 114 -5.71 5.96 -6.84
CA GLU A 114 -6.53 6.41 -5.72
C GLU A 114 -8.00 6.64 -6.10
N PHE A 115 -8.27 7.10 -7.32
CA PHE A 115 -9.61 7.23 -7.88
C PHE A 115 -10.34 5.89 -7.90
N VAL A 116 -9.67 4.83 -8.38
CA VAL A 116 -10.24 3.48 -8.37
C VAL A 116 -10.51 2.99 -6.95
N VAL A 117 -9.59 3.24 -6.01
CA VAL A 117 -9.79 2.91 -4.58
C VAL A 117 -11.02 3.60 -4.02
N ARG A 118 -11.22 4.90 -4.30
CA ARG A 118 -12.41 5.64 -3.87
C ARG A 118 -13.68 5.07 -4.49
N GLY A 119 -13.64 4.74 -5.78
CA GLY A 119 -14.78 4.18 -6.51
C GLY A 119 -15.24 2.81 -6.00
N PHE A 120 -14.39 2.03 -5.33
CA PHE A 120 -14.79 0.78 -4.68
C PHE A 120 -15.30 0.94 -3.25
N ASN A 121 -15.06 2.09 -2.61
CA ASN A 121 -15.51 2.39 -1.24
C ASN A 121 -16.72 3.34 -1.21
N SER A 122 -17.29 3.66 -2.38
CA SER A 122 -18.47 4.55 -2.54
C SER A 122 -19.78 3.76 -2.60
#